data_AF-A0AAV5FEY0-F1
#
_entry.id   AF-A0AAV5FEY0-F1
#
_cell.length_a   1.000
_cell.length_b   1.000
_cell.length_c   1.000
_cell.angle_alpha   90.00
_cell.angle_beta   90.00
_cell.angle_gamma   90.00
#
_symmetry.space_group_name_H-M   'P 1'
#
loop_
_entity.id
_entity.type
_entity.pdbx_description
1 polymer ?
#
loop_
_entity_poly.entity_id
_entity_poly.type
_entity_poly.pdbx_seq_one_letter_code
_entity_poly.pdbx_strand_id
1 'polypeptide(L)'
;MREAELHALYLLRSQRSGLLSLFDRTAPTNGSASAPISLSDLQSALQSQIKINREIQAALLSAHRSGTGNATEDELDLDLPVAGCKRTELPANRRTIEWNPKKDRYLFAICLSGQMSNHLICLEKHMFMAALLGRILVVPSQKVDYHYDNVLDINHINDCIGRKVVISYEEFTEKRKKVSIDQFICYAATPPCFLDEEHTKKLKGLGISLGKIEAVFPEDAKLKEPKKRYVGDITPKFSTDAEVLAIGDMFYADIEDEWVNQPGGPLAHKCKTLIQPSRLIMLTAQRFVQTFLGGNYIALHFRRHGFLKFCNVKKESCFFPIPQAAECILRIVEKANGPVIYLSTDAAESETSLLQSLVVFNDRQVPLVKRPEHHSSEKWDALLYRNHLGGDSQVEAMLDKTICALSNVFIGSSGSTFTEDIFRLRRGWGSSSHCDEYLCQGELPNFMAEVD
;
A
#
# COMPACT_ATOMS: atom_id res chain seq x y z
N MET A 1 -35.64 -7.95 -29.81
CA MET A 1 -35.83 -6.71 -29.03
C MET A 1 -37.16 -6.69 -28.29
N ARG A 2 -38.32 -6.61 -28.98
CA ARG A 2 -39.63 -6.38 -28.33
C ARG A 2 -40.04 -7.41 -27.27
N GLU A 3 -39.69 -8.68 -27.43
CA GLU A 3 -40.05 -9.76 -26.48
C GLU A 3 -39.18 -9.75 -25.21
N ALA A 4 -37.87 -9.55 -25.36
CA ALA A 4 -36.93 -9.39 -24.24
C ALA A 4 -37.27 -8.15 -23.38
N GLU A 5 -37.65 -7.04 -24.01
CA GLU A 5 -38.09 -5.83 -23.32
C GLU A 5 -39.42 -6.04 -22.58
N LEU A 6 -40.38 -6.74 -23.21
CA LEU A 6 -41.66 -7.09 -22.56
C LEU A 6 -41.45 -8.05 -21.38
N HIS A 7 -40.51 -9.00 -21.50
CA HIS A 7 -40.15 -9.91 -20.41
C HIS A 7 -39.45 -9.15 -19.26
N ALA A 8 -38.52 -8.24 -19.56
CA ALA A 8 -37.90 -7.38 -18.57
C ALA A 8 -38.94 -6.49 -17.86
N LEU A 9 -39.91 -5.92 -18.59
CA LEU A 9 -41.02 -5.14 -18.01
C LEU A 9 -41.93 -6.00 -17.12
N TYR A 10 -42.17 -7.26 -17.48
CA TYR A 10 -42.92 -8.20 -16.64
C TYR A 10 -42.18 -8.50 -15.34
N LEU A 11 -40.87 -8.78 -15.41
CA LEU A 11 -40.03 -9.04 -14.25
C LEU A 11 -39.92 -7.80 -13.33
N LEU A 12 -39.81 -6.59 -13.90
CA LEU A 12 -39.84 -5.33 -13.15
C LEU A 12 -41.16 -5.14 -12.38
N ARG A 13 -42.30 -5.51 -12.99
CA ARG A 13 -43.60 -5.48 -12.30
C ARG A 13 -43.68 -6.51 -11.18
N SER A 14 -43.16 -7.71 -11.42
CA SER A 14 -43.08 -8.77 -10.40
C SER A 14 -42.22 -8.34 -9.21
N GLN A 15 -41.06 -7.73 -9.48
CA GLN A 15 -40.16 -7.20 -8.47
C GLN A 15 -40.80 -6.09 -7.65
N ARG A 16 -41.43 -5.12 -8.31
CA ARG A 16 -42.16 -4.03 -7.64
C ARG A 16 -43.24 -4.58 -6.71
N SER A 17 -44.00 -5.58 -7.15
CA SER A 17 -45.03 -6.23 -6.33
C SER A 17 -44.42 -6.93 -5.10
N GLY A 18 -43.32 -7.64 -5.29
CA GLY A 18 -42.58 -8.30 -4.20
C GLY A 18 -42.02 -7.32 -3.16
N LEU A 19 -41.44 -6.21 -3.62
CA LEU A 19 -40.93 -5.14 -2.76
C LEU A 19 -42.05 -4.40 -2.00
N LEU A 20 -43.18 -4.14 -2.65
CA LEU A 20 -44.36 -3.56 -1.99
C LEU A 20 -44.92 -4.50 -0.92
N SER A 21 -45.01 -5.80 -1.20
CA SER A 21 -45.42 -6.81 -0.21
C SER A 21 -44.46 -6.86 0.99
N LEU A 22 -43.15 -6.70 0.77
CA LEU A 22 -42.17 -6.61 1.87
C LEU A 22 -42.29 -5.32 2.68
N PHE A 23 -42.57 -4.20 2.00
CA PHE A 23 -42.79 -2.91 2.62
C PHE A 23 -44.06 -2.92 3.49
N ASP A 24 -45.17 -3.47 2.98
CA ASP A 24 -46.44 -3.58 3.71
C ASP A 24 -46.33 -4.51 4.93
N ARG A 25 -45.44 -5.51 4.87
CA ARG A 25 -45.15 -6.42 6.00
C ARG A 25 -44.16 -5.86 7.02
N THR A 26 -43.49 -4.75 6.71
CA THR A 26 -42.57 -4.04 7.63
C THR A 26 -43.18 -2.74 8.16
N ALA A 27 -44.26 -2.24 7.56
CA ALA A 27 -45.03 -1.11 8.04
C ALA A 27 -45.90 -1.49 9.26
N PRO A 28 -45.96 -0.68 10.33
CA PRO A 28 -46.84 -0.93 11.46
C PRO A 28 -48.29 -0.66 11.07
N THR A 29 -49.09 -1.72 10.89
CA THR A 29 -50.53 -1.59 10.66
C THR A 29 -51.27 -1.50 12.00
N ASN A 30 -51.87 -0.34 12.27
CA ASN A 30 -52.85 -0.19 13.34
C ASN A 30 -54.11 -1.00 12.98
N GLY A 31 -54.16 -2.25 13.43
CA GLY A 31 -55.37 -3.06 13.42
C GLY A 31 -55.40 -4.22 12.43
N SER A 32 -54.49 -5.19 12.58
CA SER A 32 -54.77 -6.64 12.51
C SER A 32 -53.44 -7.39 12.62
N ALA A 33 -53.41 -8.46 13.41
CA ALA A 33 -52.19 -9.20 13.74
C ALA A 33 -51.54 -9.88 12.52
N SER A 34 -50.60 -9.20 11.87
CA SER A 34 -49.55 -9.83 11.06
C SER A 34 -48.29 -9.94 11.93
N ALA A 35 -47.76 -11.16 12.07
CA ALA A 35 -46.52 -11.40 12.82
C ALA A 35 -45.36 -10.59 12.19
N PRO A 36 -44.50 -9.95 13.00
CA PRO A 36 -43.33 -9.23 12.49
C PRO A 36 -42.43 -10.18 11.69
N ILE A 37 -42.03 -9.76 10.49
CA ILE A 37 -41.09 -10.53 9.64
C ILE A 37 -39.80 -10.80 10.44
N SER A 38 -39.35 -12.05 10.45
CA SER A 38 -38.04 -12.38 11.00
C SER A 38 -36.92 -11.84 10.10
N LEU A 39 -35.77 -11.51 10.68
CA LEU A 39 -34.63 -10.98 9.92
C LEU A 39 -34.16 -11.96 8.82
N SER A 40 -34.28 -13.27 9.06
CA SER A 40 -34.01 -14.32 8.06
C SER A 40 -35.01 -14.33 6.91
N ASP A 41 -36.29 -14.06 7.17
CA ASP A 41 -37.32 -13.98 6.13
C ASP A 41 -37.18 -12.70 5.29
N LEU A 42 -36.75 -11.60 5.92
CA LEU A 42 -36.42 -10.38 5.20
C LEU A 42 -35.21 -10.60 4.28
N GLN A 43 -34.19 -11.29 4.78
CA GLN A 43 -32.98 -11.58 4.02
C GLN A 43 -33.25 -12.50 2.83
N SER A 44 -34.02 -13.57 3.01
CA SER A 44 -34.40 -14.49 1.92
C SER A 44 -35.28 -13.80 0.87
N ALA A 45 -36.22 -12.95 1.31
CA ALA A 45 -37.05 -12.20 0.40
C ALA A 45 -36.26 -11.14 -0.39
N LEU A 46 -35.29 -10.47 0.25
CA LEU A 46 -34.39 -9.53 -0.43
C LEU A 46 -33.49 -10.25 -1.45
N GLN A 47 -32.97 -11.43 -1.12
CA GLN A 47 -32.23 -12.29 -2.06
C GLN A 47 -33.07 -12.67 -3.28
N SER A 48 -34.35 -12.98 -3.09
CA SER A 48 -35.28 -13.23 -4.18
C SER A 48 -35.45 -11.99 -5.09
N GLN A 49 -35.53 -10.78 -4.53
CA GLN A 49 -35.61 -9.55 -5.33
C GLN A 49 -34.32 -9.26 -6.11
N ILE A 50 -33.16 -9.57 -5.53
CA ILE A 50 -31.85 -9.47 -6.19
C ILE A 50 -31.75 -10.49 -7.35
N LYS A 51 -32.32 -11.68 -7.20
CA LYS A 51 -32.39 -12.67 -8.28
C LYS A 51 -33.21 -12.15 -9.46
N ILE A 52 -34.35 -11.49 -9.20
CA ILE A 52 -35.17 -10.87 -10.25
C ILE A 52 -34.39 -9.77 -10.99
N ASN A 53 -33.56 -8.97 -10.31
CA ASN A 53 -32.67 -8.00 -10.97
C ASN A 53 -31.75 -8.66 -12.01
N ARG A 54 -31.20 -9.85 -11.70
CA ARG A 54 -30.36 -10.59 -12.65
C ARG A 54 -31.14 -11.09 -13.85
N GLU A 55 -32.36 -11.59 -13.64
CA GLU A 55 -33.23 -12.03 -14.73
C GLU A 55 -33.62 -10.86 -15.65
N ILE A 56 -33.84 -9.66 -15.09
CA ILE A 56 -34.07 -8.42 -15.86
C ILE A 56 -32.82 -8.07 -16.68
N GLN A 57 -31.63 -8.08 -16.08
CA GLN A 57 -30.38 -7.80 -16.77
C GLN A 57 -30.11 -8.79 -17.90
N ALA A 58 -30.29 -10.10 -17.65
CA ALA A 58 -30.12 -11.14 -18.65
C ALA A 58 -31.13 -10.99 -19.81
N ALA A 59 -32.39 -10.68 -19.50
CA ALA A 59 -33.41 -10.41 -20.50
C ALA A 59 -33.03 -9.22 -21.40
N LEU A 60 -32.60 -8.10 -20.81
CA LEU A 60 -32.19 -6.91 -21.56
C LEU A 60 -30.91 -7.14 -22.38
N LEU A 61 -29.92 -7.84 -21.84
CA LEU A 61 -28.66 -8.13 -22.53
C LEU A 61 -28.81 -9.19 -23.64
N SER A 62 -29.77 -10.12 -23.51
CA SER A 62 -30.07 -11.09 -24.58
C SER A 62 -30.57 -10.43 -25.87
N ALA A 63 -31.19 -9.25 -25.77
CA ALA A 63 -31.60 -8.46 -26.93
C ALA A 63 -30.41 -7.90 -27.75
N HIS A 64 -29.20 -7.89 -27.17
CA HIS A 64 -27.97 -7.39 -27.80
C HIS A 64 -27.02 -8.50 -28.27
N ARG A 65 -27.32 -9.79 -28.05
CA ARG A 65 -26.53 -10.90 -28.58
C ARG A 65 -26.97 -11.25 -30.02
N SER A 66 -26.50 -10.46 -30.98
CA SER A 66 -26.48 -10.84 -32.39
C SER A 66 -25.02 -10.94 -32.83
N GLY A 67 -24.38 -12.06 -32.49
CA GLY A 67 -22.99 -12.35 -32.86
C GLY A 67 -22.59 -13.75 -32.40
N THR A 68 -22.35 -14.63 -33.35
CA THR A 68 -21.94 -16.03 -33.18
C THR A 68 -20.64 -16.17 -32.39
N GLY A 69 -20.72 -16.83 -31.23
CA GLY A 69 -19.58 -17.34 -30.48
C GLY A 69 -20.07 -18.36 -29.46
N ASN A 70 -19.71 -19.64 -29.67
CA ASN A 70 -20.03 -20.73 -28.75
C ASN A 70 -19.33 -20.47 -27.41
N ALA A 71 -20.08 -19.95 -26.44
CA ALA A 71 -19.70 -20.01 -25.04
C ALA A 71 -20.34 -21.26 -24.45
N THR A 72 -19.49 -22.22 -24.10
CA THR A 72 -19.83 -23.33 -23.21
C THR A 72 -20.56 -22.81 -21.98
N GLU A 73 -21.52 -23.60 -21.50
CA GLU A 73 -22.20 -23.41 -20.23
C GLU A 73 -21.18 -23.53 -19.09
N ASP A 74 -20.36 -22.50 -18.90
CA ASP A 74 -19.68 -22.28 -17.63
C ASP A 74 -20.77 -21.84 -16.66
N GLU A 75 -21.13 -22.81 -15.81
CA GLU A 75 -21.68 -22.62 -14.49
C GLU A 75 -20.96 -21.44 -13.83
N LEU A 76 -21.53 -20.24 -13.97
CA LEU A 76 -21.05 -19.02 -13.35
C LEU A 76 -21.18 -19.22 -11.84
N ASP A 77 -20.11 -19.76 -11.26
CA ASP A 77 -19.92 -19.95 -9.84
C ASP A 77 -20.17 -18.60 -9.17
N LEU A 78 -21.28 -18.55 -8.43
CA LEU A 78 -21.79 -17.33 -7.85
C LEU A 78 -21.00 -17.00 -6.59
N ASP A 79 -19.90 -16.27 -6.77
CA ASP A 79 -19.41 -15.36 -5.74
C ASP A 79 -20.47 -14.27 -5.52
N LEU A 80 -21.48 -14.60 -4.72
CA LEU A 80 -22.32 -13.63 -4.05
C LEU A 80 -21.38 -12.69 -3.27
N PRO A 81 -21.41 -11.36 -3.45
CA PRO A 81 -20.65 -10.46 -2.60
C PRO A 81 -21.35 -10.36 -1.23
N VAL A 82 -21.21 -11.43 -0.43
CA VAL A 82 -21.64 -11.50 0.99
C VAL A 82 -20.48 -11.11 1.92
N ALA A 83 -19.31 -10.78 1.38
CA ALA A 83 -18.29 -10.04 2.09
C ALA A 83 -18.11 -8.68 1.42
N GLY A 84 -18.63 -7.61 2.02
CA GLY A 84 -18.13 -6.27 1.73
C GLY A 84 -16.61 -6.20 1.96
N CYS A 85 -16.00 -5.03 1.73
CA CYS A 85 -14.55 -4.83 1.90
C CYS A 85 -14.09 -4.98 3.36
N LYS A 86 -14.00 -6.23 3.82
CA LYS A 86 -13.54 -6.61 5.15
C LYS A 86 -12.03 -6.45 5.20
N ARG A 87 -11.52 -6.18 6.41
CA ARG A 87 -10.09 -6.19 6.68
C ARG A 87 -9.58 -7.63 6.67
N THR A 88 -8.40 -7.82 6.11
CA THR A 88 -7.70 -9.10 6.12
C THR A 88 -7.19 -9.35 7.53
N GLU A 89 -7.52 -10.52 8.08
CA GLU A 89 -6.99 -10.93 9.38
C GLU A 89 -5.51 -11.31 9.28
N LEU A 90 -4.76 -11.05 10.35
CA LEU A 90 -3.38 -11.51 10.44
C LEU A 90 -3.37 -13.04 10.57
N PRO A 91 -2.56 -13.77 9.79
CA PRO A 91 -2.44 -15.21 9.93
C PRO A 91 -2.04 -15.61 11.36
N ALA A 92 -2.62 -16.68 11.90
CA ALA A 92 -2.23 -17.19 13.22
C ALA A 92 -0.80 -17.78 13.20
N ASN A 93 -0.44 -18.45 12.11
CA ASN A 93 0.84 -19.14 11.95
C ASN A 93 1.87 -18.29 11.19
N ARG A 94 2.14 -17.08 11.66
CA ARG A 94 3.18 -16.22 11.07
C ARG A 94 4.56 -16.79 11.36
N ARG A 95 5.40 -16.84 10.33
CA ARG A 95 6.82 -17.17 10.48
C ARG A 95 7.51 -15.92 11.00
N THR A 96 8.00 -15.87 12.23
CA THR A 96 8.67 -14.68 12.77
C THR A 96 10.04 -14.99 13.35
N ILE A 97 10.94 -14.02 13.32
CA ILE A 97 12.28 -14.10 13.91
C ILE A 97 12.35 -13.19 15.13
N GLU A 98 12.92 -13.70 16.23
CA GLU A 98 13.29 -12.85 17.35
C GLU A 98 14.53 -12.03 17.02
N TRP A 99 14.44 -10.71 17.20
CA TRP A 99 15.61 -9.85 17.04
C TRP A 99 16.39 -9.80 18.35
N ASN A 100 17.41 -10.64 18.44
CA ASN A 100 18.29 -10.78 19.60
C ASN A 100 19.74 -10.36 19.25
N PRO A 101 20.07 -9.06 19.26
CA PRO A 101 21.42 -8.61 18.91
C PRO A 101 22.49 -9.13 19.87
N LYS A 102 23.64 -9.51 19.29
CA LYS A 102 24.88 -9.77 20.04
C LYS A 102 25.44 -8.46 20.56
N LYS A 103 26.07 -8.51 21.73
CA LYS A 103 26.70 -7.35 22.36
C LYS A 103 27.75 -6.72 21.42
N ASP A 104 27.68 -5.40 21.28
CA ASP A 104 28.61 -4.59 20.49
C ASP A 104 28.76 -5.04 19.01
N ARG A 105 27.72 -5.66 18.44
CA ARG A 105 27.67 -6.00 17.01
C ARG A 105 26.65 -5.14 16.29
N TYR A 106 27.10 -4.41 15.28
CA TYR A 106 26.30 -3.41 14.57
C TYR A 106 26.19 -3.75 13.10
N LEU A 107 25.02 -3.45 12.52
CA LEU A 107 24.79 -3.41 11.08
C LEU A 107 24.51 -1.96 10.70
N PHE A 108 25.40 -1.36 9.92
CA PHE A 108 25.22 -0.02 9.35
C PHE A 108 24.40 -0.12 8.07
N ALA A 109 23.22 0.50 8.06
CA ALA A 109 22.36 0.50 6.88
C ALA A 109 22.87 1.46 5.80
N ILE A 110 22.78 1.01 4.55
CA ILE A 110 23.06 1.82 3.36
C ILE A 110 21.84 1.73 2.45
N CYS A 111 21.16 2.87 2.25
CA CYS A 111 20.01 2.98 1.36
C CYS A 111 20.22 4.23 0.50
N LEU A 112 20.42 4.05 -0.80
CA LEU A 112 20.87 5.13 -1.70
C LEU A 112 20.01 5.23 -2.97
N SER A 113 19.30 4.16 -3.31
CA SER A 113 18.58 4.04 -4.56
C SER A 113 17.17 4.60 -4.46
N GLY A 114 16.84 5.53 -5.36
CA GLY A 114 15.47 5.98 -5.60
C GLY A 114 15.01 7.09 -4.65
N GLN A 115 13.72 7.10 -4.32
CA GLN A 115 13.10 8.10 -3.46
C GLN A 115 12.76 7.51 -2.09
N MET A 116 12.12 8.30 -1.21
CA MET A 116 11.77 7.90 0.15
C MET A 116 11.19 6.48 0.28
N SER A 117 10.25 6.07 -0.59
CA SER A 117 9.66 4.72 -0.54
C SER A 117 10.70 3.62 -0.73
N ASN A 118 11.65 3.80 -1.64
CA ASN A 118 12.72 2.85 -1.88
C ASN A 118 13.61 2.72 -0.64
N HIS A 119 13.92 3.84 0.01
CA HIS A 119 14.74 3.88 1.21
C HIS A 119 14.05 3.24 2.42
N LEU A 120 12.73 3.41 2.58
CA LEU A 120 11.96 2.75 3.63
C LEU A 120 11.91 1.23 3.44
N ILE A 121 11.69 0.76 2.20
CA ILE A 121 11.74 -0.67 1.86
C ILE A 121 13.15 -1.23 2.08
N CYS A 122 14.18 -0.49 1.68
CA CYS A 122 15.58 -0.84 1.92
C CYS A 122 15.88 -0.95 3.43
N LEU A 123 15.42 0.00 4.23
CA LEU A 123 15.63 0.00 5.67
C LEU A 123 14.96 -1.20 6.35
N GLU A 124 13.75 -1.57 5.95
CA GLU A 124 13.08 -2.77 6.48
C GLU A 124 13.82 -4.06 6.11
N LYS A 125 14.34 -4.17 4.88
CA LYS A 125 15.22 -5.30 4.49
C LYS A 125 16.48 -5.33 5.36
N HIS A 126 17.04 -4.17 5.70
CA HIS A 126 18.14 -4.10 6.66
C HIS A 126 17.74 -4.50 8.09
N MET A 127 16.53 -4.17 8.55
CA MET A 127 16.01 -4.64 9.84
C MET A 127 15.92 -6.18 9.86
N PHE A 128 15.42 -6.78 8.78
CA PHE A 128 15.36 -8.23 8.63
C PHE A 128 16.76 -8.87 8.66
N MET A 129 17.71 -8.31 7.91
CA MET A 129 19.11 -8.77 7.92
C MET A 129 19.79 -8.58 9.28
N ALA A 130 19.54 -7.48 9.98
CA ALA A 130 20.07 -7.24 11.30
C ALA A 130 19.54 -8.26 12.31
N ALA A 131 18.26 -8.62 12.23
CA ALA A 131 17.67 -9.68 13.06
C ALA A 131 18.30 -11.04 12.77
N LEU A 132 18.43 -11.42 11.50
CA LEU A 132 19.07 -12.69 11.08
C LEU A 132 20.51 -12.82 11.58
N LEU A 133 21.28 -11.73 11.49
CA LEU A 133 22.70 -11.72 11.85
C LEU A 133 22.94 -11.45 13.34
N GLY A 134 21.88 -11.18 14.12
CA GLY A 134 21.97 -10.81 15.52
C GLY A 134 22.78 -9.53 15.72
N ARG A 135 22.43 -8.46 15.01
CA ARG A 135 23.11 -7.15 15.06
C ARG A 135 22.15 -6.03 15.43
N ILE A 136 22.65 -4.98 16.08
CA ILE A 136 21.92 -3.72 16.25
C ILE A 136 21.98 -2.96 14.93
N LEU A 137 20.84 -2.54 14.40
CA LEU A 137 20.78 -1.72 13.20
C LEU A 137 21.12 -0.27 13.53
N VAL A 138 22.06 0.31 12.78
CA VAL A 138 22.39 1.73 12.82
C VAL A 138 21.75 2.39 11.61
N VAL A 139 20.84 3.31 11.87
CA VAL A 139 20.22 4.15 10.83
C VAL A 139 21.23 5.23 10.42
N PRO A 140 21.42 5.49 9.10
CA PRO A 140 22.42 6.45 8.64
C PRO A 140 22.08 7.88 9.05
N SER A 141 23.10 8.75 9.09
CA SER A 141 22.93 10.17 9.36
C SER A 141 22.19 10.89 8.22
N GLN A 142 21.44 11.93 8.56
CA GLN A 142 20.80 12.85 7.61
C GLN A 142 21.76 13.52 6.59
N LYS A 143 23.07 13.44 6.83
CA LYS A 143 24.11 13.94 5.91
C LYS A 143 24.43 12.97 4.77
N VAL A 144 24.08 11.70 4.94
CA VAL A 144 24.30 10.63 3.95
C VAL A 144 22.98 10.22 3.32
N ASP A 145 21.91 10.21 4.11
CA ASP A 145 20.59 9.74 3.72
C ASP A 145 19.50 10.63 4.36
N TYR A 146 18.25 10.18 4.42
CA TYR A 146 17.11 10.88 4.98
C TYR A 146 17.20 11.08 6.50
N HIS A 147 16.45 12.08 6.98
CA HIS A 147 16.31 12.34 8.42
C HIS A 147 15.24 11.41 9.00
N TYR A 148 15.59 10.13 9.17
CA TYR A 148 14.64 9.10 9.57
C TYR A 148 13.87 9.40 10.87
N ASP A 149 14.48 10.07 11.85
CA ASP A 149 13.79 10.45 13.10
C ASP A 149 12.60 11.40 12.91
N ASN A 150 12.58 12.18 11.82
CA ASN A 150 11.45 13.06 11.52
C ASN A 150 10.25 12.27 10.96
N VAL A 151 10.52 11.14 10.31
CA VAL A 151 9.52 10.36 9.58
C VAL A 151 9.10 9.06 10.27
N LEU A 152 9.99 8.42 11.03
CA LEU A 152 9.75 7.14 11.71
C LEU A 152 9.89 7.28 13.23
N ASP A 153 9.11 6.49 13.96
CA ASP A 153 9.22 6.38 15.41
C ASP A 153 10.19 5.24 15.79
N ILE A 154 11.50 5.55 15.83
CA ILE A 154 12.55 4.56 16.17
C ILE A 154 12.39 4.04 17.62
N ASN A 155 11.93 4.89 18.53
CA ASN A 155 11.69 4.49 19.92
C ASN A 155 10.58 3.45 20.01
N HIS A 156 9.49 3.65 19.29
CA HIS A 156 8.42 2.66 19.18
C HIS A 156 8.92 1.31 18.67
N ILE A 157 9.79 1.28 17.65
CA ILE A 157 10.38 0.01 17.18
C ILE A 157 11.09 -0.73 18.33
N ASN A 158 11.96 -0.03 19.06
CA ASN A 158 12.69 -0.62 20.19
C ASN A 158 11.74 -1.08 21.31
N ASP A 159 10.73 -0.27 21.65
CA ASP A 159 9.75 -0.59 22.68
C ASP A 159 8.91 -1.81 22.31
N CYS A 160 8.55 -1.97 21.04
CA CYS A 160 7.79 -3.08 20.50
C CYS A 160 8.56 -4.40 20.49
N ILE A 161 9.86 -4.36 20.20
CA ILE A 161 10.74 -5.52 20.34
C ILE A 161 11.08 -5.78 21.82
N GLY A 162 11.01 -4.75 22.66
CA GLY A 162 11.28 -4.81 24.09
C GLY A 162 12.76 -4.71 24.46
N ARG A 163 13.61 -4.30 23.50
CA ARG A 163 15.04 -4.04 23.71
C ARG A 163 15.58 -3.13 22.62
N LYS A 164 16.81 -2.63 22.82
CA LYS A 164 17.47 -1.75 21.88
C LYS A 164 18.03 -2.52 20.69
N VAL A 165 17.37 -2.42 19.55
CA VAL A 165 17.71 -3.11 18.29
C VAL A 165 17.98 -2.16 17.13
N VAL A 166 17.45 -0.93 17.20
CA VAL A 166 17.70 0.14 16.23
C VAL A 166 18.21 1.37 16.97
N ILE A 167 19.27 1.99 16.45
CA ILE A 167 19.84 3.23 16.99
C ILE A 167 20.13 4.23 15.88
N SER A 168 20.11 5.52 16.22
CA SER A 168 20.53 6.57 15.30
C SER A 168 22.06 6.57 15.12
N TYR A 169 22.52 7.23 14.06
CA TYR A 169 23.94 7.44 13.83
C TYR A 169 24.58 8.22 14.98
N GLU A 170 23.90 9.24 15.48
CA GLU A 170 24.37 10.11 16.56
C GLU A 170 24.62 9.29 17.83
N GLU A 171 23.66 8.45 18.24
CA GLU A 171 23.84 7.56 19.40
C GLU A 171 24.98 6.55 19.18
N PHE A 172 25.12 6.04 17.97
CA PHE A 172 26.20 5.14 17.62
C PHE A 172 27.58 5.81 17.77
N THR A 173 27.70 7.08 17.39
CA THR A 173 28.95 7.87 17.54
C THR A 173 29.23 8.27 18.98
N GLU A 174 28.23 8.51 19.82
CA GLU A 174 28.45 8.78 21.26
C GLU A 174 29.14 7.60 21.97
N LYS A 175 28.83 6.39 21.53
CA LYS A 175 29.47 5.16 22.03
C LYS A 175 30.85 4.91 21.44
N ARG A 176 31.25 5.64 20.39
CA ARG A 176 32.47 5.38 19.60
C ARG A 176 33.16 6.66 19.14
N LYS A 177 34.34 6.95 19.70
CA LYS A 177 35.17 8.10 19.31
C LYS A 177 35.60 8.09 17.83
N LYS A 178 35.70 6.92 17.20
CA LYS A 178 36.00 6.76 15.77
C LYS A 178 35.10 5.68 15.18
N VAL A 179 34.40 6.01 14.11
CA VAL A 179 33.57 5.05 13.37
C VAL A 179 34.39 4.41 12.26
N SER A 180 34.57 3.11 12.34
CA SER A 180 35.13 2.29 11.27
C SER A 180 34.12 1.24 10.89
N ILE A 181 33.82 1.13 9.60
CA ILE A 181 33.09 -0.01 9.04
C ILE A 181 34.15 -1.07 8.76
N ASP A 182 34.16 -2.15 9.53
CA ASP A 182 35.19 -3.19 9.46
C ASP A 182 35.07 -4.00 8.16
N GLN A 183 33.84 -4.27 7.74
CA GLN A 183 33.52 -4.99 6.51
C GLN A 183 32.33 -4.35 5.81
N PHE A 184 32.41 -4.25 4.49
CA PHE A 184 31.34 -3.72 3.66
C PHE A 184 30.99 -4.76 2.59
N ILE A 185 29.83 -5.39 2.73
CA ILE A 185 29.39 -6.49 1.87
C ILE A 185 28.28 -5.99 0.94
N CYS A 186 28.45 -6.16 -0.36
CA CYS A 186 27.42 -5.83 -1.35
C CYS A 186 26.56 -7.06 -1.64
N TYR A 187 25.24 -6.90 -1.48
CA TYR A 187 24.27 -7.87 -2.00
C TYR A 187 24.24 -7.83 -3.53
N ALA A 188 24.09 -6.64 -4.11
CA ALA A 188 24.16 -6.42 -5.54
C ALA A 188 25.61 -6.26 -6.01
N ALA A 189 25.99 -7.03 -7.03
CA ALA A 189 27.33 -6.99 -7.60
C ALA A 189 27.52 -5.85 -8.63
N THR A 190 26.45 -5.42 -9.31
CA THR A 190 26.50 -4.35 -10.32
C THR A 190 25.27 -3.43 -10.25
N PRO A 191 25.46 -2.10 -10.11
CA PRO A 191 26.68 -1.48 -9.57
C PRO A 191 26.95 -2.00 -8.15
N PRO A 192 28.22 -2.20 -7.75
CA PRO A 192 28.54 -2.79 -6.46
C PRO A 192 27.97 -1.92 -5.33
N CYS A 193 27.12 -2.52 -4.48
CA CYS A 193 26.46 -1.86 -3.35
C CYS A 193 25.57 -0.65 -3.71
N PHE A 194 25.40 -0.32 -5.00
CA PHE A 194 24.88 0.97 -5.48
C PHE A 194 25.56 2.19 -4.83
N LEU A 195 26.82 2.03 -4.41
CA LEU A 195 27.58 3.08 -3.74
C LEU A 195 28.47 3.81 -4.75
N ASP A 196 28.07 5.02 -5.15
CA ASP A 196 28.88 5.87 -6.03
C ASP A 196 29.98 6.65 -5.28
N GLU A 197 30.79 7.39 -6.03
CA GLU A 197 31.86 8.21 -5.47
C GLU A 197 31.37 9.34 -4.57
N GLU A 198 30.19 9.90 -4.84
CA GLU A 198 29.63 11.00 -4.06
C GLU A 198 29.21 10.51 -2.67
N HIS A 199 28.47 9.41 -2.60
CA HIS A 199 28.05 8.78 -1.36
C HIS A 199 29.26 8.25 -0.57
N THR A 200 30.26 7.71 -1.26
CA THR A 200 31.54 7.34 -0.65
C THR A 200 32.24 8.55 -0.01
N LYS A 201 32.25 9.71 -0.69
CA LYS A 201 32.81 10.96 -0.15
C LYS A 201 31.99 11.48 1.03
N LYS A 202 30.65 11.41 1.00
CA LYS A 202 29.78 11.79 2.13
C LYS A 202 30.08 10.95 3.37
N LEU A 203 30.16 9.63 3.23
CA LEU A 203 30.51 8.72 4.33
C LEU A 203 31.89 9.07 4.94
N LYS A 204 32.92 9.22 4.09
CA LYS A 204 34.26 9.62 4.54
C LYS A 204 34.28 11.01 5.18
N GLY A 205 33.46 11.94 4.69
CA GLY A 205 33.30 13.29 5.24
C GLY A 205 32.71 13.31 6.65
N LEU A 206 32.00 12.25 7.07
CA LEU A 206 31.57 12.03 8.46
C LEU A 206 32.68 11.42 9.34
N GLY A 207 33.89 11.25 8.82
CA GLY A 207 34.99 10.60 9.52
C GLY A 207 34.87 9.07 9.58
N ILE A 208 33.98 8.47 8.78
CA ILE A 208 33.81 7.02 8.70
C ILE A 208 34.93 6.43 7.83
N SER A 209 35.74 5.54 8.39
CA SER A 209 36.63 4.70 7.60
C SER A 209 35.89 3.50 7.02
N LEU A 210 36.03 3.27 5.72
CA LEU A 210 35.43 2.15 5.01
C LEU A 210 36.44 1.00 4.90
N GLY A 211 36.06 -0.18 5.38
CA GLY A 211 36.79 -1.42 5.14
C GLY A 211 36.71 -1.87 3.69
N LYS A 212 37.14 -3.12 3.44
CA LYS A 212 37.10 -3.70 2.10
C LYS A 212 35.64 -3.84 1.65
N ILE A 213 35.35 -3.33 0.44
CA ILE A 213 34.05 -3.48 -0.22
C ILE A 213 34.11 -4.73 -1.09
N GLU A 214 33.23 -5.69 -0.81
CA GLU A 214 33.20 -6.98 -1.51
C GLU A 214 31.79 -7.35 -1.92
N ALA A 215 31.59 -7.73 -3.18
CA ALA A 215 30.35 -8.34 -3.62
C ALA A 215 30.30 -9.79 -3.14
N VAL A 216 29.18 -10.16 -2.52
CA VAL A 216 29.03 -11.50 -1.93
C VAL A 216 28.66 -12.57 -2.97
N PHE A 217 28.09 -12.11 -4.09
CA PHE A 217 27.72 -12.92 -5.26
C PHE A 217 28.30 -12.28 -6.53
N PRO A 218 29.63 -12.33 -6.74
CA PRO A 218 30.27 -11.69 -7.90
C PRO A 218 29.76 -12.22 -9.25
N GLU A 219 29.25 -13.45 -9.29
CA GLU A 219 28.63 -14.06 -10.46
C GLU A 219 27.37 -13.33 -10.94
N ASP A 220 26.67 -12.60 -10.06
CA ASP A 220 25.46 -11.86 -10.40
C ASP A 220 25.74 -10.61 -11.24
N ALA A 221 27.00 -10.16 -11.31
CA ALA A 221 27.37 -8.96 -12.05
C ALA A 221 26.98 -8.98 -13.54
N LYS A 222 26.72 -10.18 -14.09
CA LYS A 222 26.36 -10.43 -15.48
C LYS A 222 24.87 -10.73 -15.70
N LEU A 223 24.09 -10.84 -14.63
CA LEU A 223 22.66 -11.17 -14.72
C LEU A 223 21.84 -9.91 -14.98
N LYS A 224 20.78 -10.05 -15.77
CA LYS A 224 19.80 -8.98 -15.98
C LYS A 224 18.88 -8.77 -14.77
N GLU A 225 18.64 -9.83 -14.01
CA GLU A 225 17.79 -9.84 -12.83
C GLU A 225 18.50 -10.58 -11.68
N PRO A 226 18.35 -10.10 -10.42
CA PRO A 226 18.92 -10.77 -9.27
C PRO A 226 18.25 -12.14 -9.06
N LYS A 227 19.04 -13.14 -8.65
CA LYS A 227 18.49 -14.45 -8.30
C LYS A 227 17.74 -14.36 -6.98
N LYS A 228 16.57 -15.01 -6.90
CA LYS A 228 15.85 -15.27 -5.65
C LYS A 228 16.74 -16.07 -4.71
N ARG A 229 16.92 -15.59 -3.48
CA ARG A 229 17.74 -16.25 -2.45
C ARG A 229 16.96 -16.45 -1.16
N TYR A 230 17.29 -17.53 -0.47
CA TYR A 230 16.68 -17.88 0.81
C TYR A 230 17.65 -17.61 1.97
N VAL A 231 17.13 -17.56 3.19
CA VAL A 231 17.93 -17.30 4.40
C VAL A 231 19.09 -18.29 4.54
N GLY A 232 18.92 -19.53 4.10
CA GLY A 232 19.97 -20.55 4.11
C GLY A 232 21.17 -20.21 3.22
N ASP A 233 20.95 -19.53 2.10
CA ASP A 233 22.02 -19.09 1.18
C ASP A 233 22.69 -17.80 1.67
N ILE A 234 21.90 -16.93 2.30
CA ILE A 234 22.30 -15.58 2.68
C ILE A 234 23.07 -15.60 4.00
N THR A 235 22.55 -16.25 5.04
CA THR A 235 23.10 -16.17 6.40
C THR A 235 24.58 -16.55 6.46
N PRO A 236 25.05 -17.66 5.85
CA PRO A 236 26.46 -18.04 5.91
C PRO A 236 27.40 -17.03 5.22
N LYS A 237 26.90 -16.31 4.21
CA LYS A 237 27.66 -15.37 3.40
C LYS A 237 27.83 -13.99 4.05
N PHE A 238 26.88 -13.59 4.88
CA PHE A 238 26.92 -12.32 5.61
C PHE A 238 27.31 -12.48 7.09
N SER A 239 27.42 -13.72 7.58
CA SER A 239 27.86 -14.02 8.94
C SER A 239 29.34 -13.67 9.10
N THR A 240 29.62 -12.79 10.06
CA THR A 240 30.97 -12.32 10.36
C THR A 240 31.07 -11.91 11.82
N ASP A 241 32.29 -12.00 12.37
CA ASP A 241 32.67 -11.50 13.69
C ASP A 241 33.15 -10.03 13.64
N ALA A 242 32.97 -9.34 12.51
CA ALA A 242 33.21 -7.90 12.41
C ALA A 242 32.33 -7.14 13.41
N GLU A 243 32.88 -6.11 14.06
CA GLU A 243 32.15 -5.30 15.04
C GLU A 243 31.09 -4.44 14.34
N VAL A 244 31.49 -3.77 13.26
CA VAL A 244 30.63 -2.97 12.40
C VAL A 244 30.63 -3.58 11.00
N LEU A 245 29.51 -4.20 10.63
CA LEU A 245 29.24 -4.64 9.28
C LEU A 245 28.41 -3.56 8.57
N ALA A 246 28.73 -3.24 7.33
CA ALA A 246 27.80 -2.54 6.44
C ALA A 246 27.34 -3.50 5.34
N ILE A 247 26.06 -3.45 5.02
CA ILE A 247 25.52 -4.08 3.82
C ILE A 247 25.14 -2.96 2.87
N GLY A 248 25.49 -3.09 1.59
CA GLY A 248 25.14 -2.12 0.56
C GLY A 248 23.64 -2.01 0.33
N ASP A 249 23.23 -1.19 -0.63
CA ASP A 249 21.81 -0.98 -0.93
C ASP A 249 21.04 -2.30 -1.12
N MET A 250 19.95 -2.43 -0.36
CA MET A 250 19.11 -3.63 -0.32
C MET A 250 17.77 -3.45 -1.03
N PHE A 251 17.47 -2.29 -1.61
CA PHE A 251 16.17 -2.03 -2.24
C PHE A 251 15.86 -3.08 -3.32
N TYR A 252 16.82 -3.35 -4.21
CA TYR A 252 16.72 -4.34 -5.29
C TYR A 252 17.02 -5.78 -4.85
N ALA A 253 17.32 -6.03 -3.57
CA ALA A 253 17.64 -7.36 -3.09
C ALA A 253 16.38 -8.23 -3.04
N ASP A 254 16.35 -9.34 -3.79
CA ASP A 254 15.29 -10.36 -3.71
C ASP A 254 15.63 -11.37 -2.61
N ILE A 255 15.16 -11.08 -1.39
CA ILE A 255 15.42 -11.86 -0.18
C ILE A 255 14.09 -12.23 0.46
N GLU A 256 13.77 -13.53 0.42
CA GLU A 256 12.62 -14.11 1.13
C GLU A 256 11.35 -13.25 1.01
N ASP A 257 11.04 -12.80 -0.21
CA ASP A 257 10.03 -11.75 -0.45
C ASP A 257 8.68 -12.06 0.21
N GLU A 258 8.22 -13.31 0.09
CA GLU A 258 6.99 -13.79 0.73
C GLU A 258 7.03 -13.70 2.26
N TRP A 259 8.20 -13.96 2.87
CA TRP A 259 8.37 -13.91 4.31
C TRP A 259 8.48 -12.47 4.81
N VAL A 260 9.26 -11.62 4.13
CA VAL A 260 9.46 -10.21 4.46
C VAL A 260 8.15 -9.43 4.29
N ASN A 261 7.40 -9.70 3.22
CA ASN A 261 6.15 -8.99 2.91
C ASN A 261 4.91 -9.58 3.56
N GLN A 262 5.02 -10.65 4.37
CA GLN A 262 3.86 -11.27 5.00
C GLN A 262 3.08 -10.25 5.88
N PRO A 263 1.77 -10.46 6.10
CA PRO A 263 0.99 -9.64 7.01
C PRO A 263 1.59 -9.59 8.43
N GLY A 264 1.76 -8.38 8.97
CA GLY A 264 2.39 -8.14 10.27
C GLY A 264 3.93 -8.28 10.30
N GLY A 265 4.58 -8.52 9.17
CA GLY A 265 6.04 -8.50 9.02
C GLY A 265 6.79 -9.73 9.57
N PRO A 266 8.12 -9.83 9.31
CA PRO A 266 8.93 -11.00 9.65
C PRO A 266 9.52 -10.98 11.06
N LEU A 267 9.42 -9.85 11.78
CA LEU A 267 10.05 -9.65 13.08
C LEU A 267 9.03 -9.89 14.21
N ALA A 268 9.41 -10.68 15.22
CA ALA A 268 8.57 -10.90 16.38
C ALA A 268 8.53 -9.66 17.28
N HIS A 269 7.32 -9.18 17.62
CA HIS A 269 7.11 -8.01 18.48
C HIS A 269 5.78 -8.09 19.23
N LYS A 270 5.62 -7.29 20.30
CA LYS A 270 4.39 -7.25 21.12
C LYS A 270 3.35 -6.22 20.68
N CYS A 271 3.73 -5.27 19.84
CA CYS A 271 2.83 -4.20 19.38
C CYS A 271 1.88 -4.67 18.29
N LYS A 272 0.83 -3.89 18.04
CA LYS A 272 -0.02 -4.07 16.85
C LYS A 272 0.76 -3.86 15.54
N THR A 273 1.70 -2.92 15.57
CA THR A 273 2.47 -2.50 14.40
C THR A 273 3.89 -2.20 14.85
N LEU A 274 4.89 -2.71 14.13
CA LEU A 274 6.30 -2.46 14.44
C LEU A 274 6.79 -1.12 13.89
N ILE A 275 6.62 -0.90 12.58
CA ILE A 275 7.10 0.30 11.90
C ILE A 275 5.93 1.27 11.74
N GLN A 276 6.03 2.43 12.38
CA GLN A 276 5.03 3.49 12.28
C GLN A 276 5.71 4.84 12.01
N PRO A 277 4.98 5.79 11.40
CA PRO A 277 5.43 7.16 11.24
C PRO A 277 5.70 7.79 12.61
N SER A 278 6.47 8.87 12.61
CA SER A 278 6.64 9.69 13.81
C SER A 278 5.27 10.11 14.37
N ARG A 279 5.20 10.27 15.71
CA ARG A 279 3.96 10.59 16.41
C ARG A 279 3.24 11.81 15.83
N LEU A 280 4.00 12.81 15.38
CA LEU A 280 3.47 14.04 14.79
C LEU A 280 2.80 13.78 13.44
N ILE A 281 3.39 12.94 12.58
CA ILE A 281 2.80 12.55 11.30
C ILE A 281 1.51 11.75 11.53
N MET A 282 1.55 10.76 12.42
CA MET A 282 0.39 9.95 12.75
C MET A 282 -0.79 10.80 13.28
N LEU A 283 -0.53 11.73 14.19
CA LEU A 283 -1.56 12.66 14.69
C LEU A 283 -2.12 13.56 13.60
N THR A 284 -1.26 14.06 12.74
CA THR A 284 -1.65 14.95 11.65
C THR A 284 -2.53 14.21 10.63
N ALA A 285 -2.16 12.98 10.29
CA ALA A 285 -2.99 12.10 9.45
C ALA A 285 -4.37 11.86 10.07
N GLN A 286 -4.42 11.52 11.37
CA GLN A 286 -5.68 11.30 12.09
C GLN A 286 -6.56 12.56 12.10
N ARG A 287 -5.97 13.75 12.29
CA ARG A 287 -6.70 15.02 12.22
C ARG A 287 -7.22 15.31 10.82
N PHE A 288 -6.44 15.02 9.79
CA PHE A 288 -6.88 15.15 8.40
C PHE A 288 -8.10 14.25 8.13
N VAL A 289 -7.99 12.97 8.51
CA VAL A 289 -9.09 12.00 8.39
C VAL A 289 -10.33 12.49 9.15
N GLN A 290 -10.18 12.93 10.39
CA GLN A 290 -11.28 13.47 11.20
C GLN A 290 -11.94 14.70 10.56
N THR A 291 -11.16 15.56 9.91
CA THR A 291 -11.64 16.83 9.35
C THR A 291 -12.33 16.64 8.01
N PHE A 292 -11.76 15.83 7.11
CA PHE A 292 -12.17 15.80 5.70
C PHE A 292 -12.76 14.47 5.21
N LEU A 293 -12.44 13.35 5.86
CA LEU A 293 -12.71 12.02 5.29
C LEU A 293 -13.71 11.18 6.10
N GLY A 294 -13.67 11.26 7.43
CA GLY A 294 -14.40 10.35 8.31
C GLY A 294 -13.83 8.94 8.35
N GLY A 295 -14.51 8.03 9.05
CA GLY A 295 -14.01 6.68 9.35
C GLY A 295 -14.26 5.61 8.26
N ASN A 296 -14.94 5.97 7.18
CA ASN A 296 -15.17 5.10 6.01
C ASN A 296 -14.76 5.86 4.75
N TYR A 297 -13.53 5.65 4.28
CA TYR A 297 -13.04 6.26 3.05
C TYR A 297 -12.14 5.32 2.26
N ILE A 298 -12.08 5.57 0.95
CA ILE A 298 -11.16 4.92 0.04
C ILE A 298 -9.95 5.84 -0.12
N ALA A 299 -8.74 5.29 -0.15
CA ALA A 299 -7.57 6.05 -0.58
C ALA A 299 -7.16 5.61 -1.98
N LEU A 300 -6.83 6.58 -2.82
CA LEU A 300 -6.36 6.36 -4.18
C LEU A 300 -4.99 7.01 -4.32
N HIS A 301 -3.99 6.19 -4.66
CA HIS A 301 -2.72 6.70 -5.15
C HIS A 301 -2.74 6.72 -6.68
N PHE A 302 -2.89 7.91 -7.26
CA PHE A 302 -2.97 8.14 -8.70
C PHE A 302 -1.66 8.75 -9.21
N ARG A 303 -0.75 7.91 -9.70
CA ARG A 303 0.59 8.31 -10.16
C ARG A 303 0.56 8.68 -11.65
N ARG A 304 0.99 9.89 -11.97
CA ARG A 304 0.91 10.48 -13.32
C ARG A 304 2.22 11.10 -13.79
N HIS A 305 2.87 11.94 -12.97
CA HIS A 305 4.03 12.71 -13.41
C HIS A 305 5.23 11.81 -13.74
N GLY A 306 5.75 11.96 -14.96
CA GLY A 306 6.81 11.11 -15.53
C GLY A 306 6.41 9.64 -15.74
N PHE A 307 5.19 9.26 -15.34
CA PHE A 307 4.77 7.86 -15.26
C PHE A 307 4.30 7.31 -16.61
N LEU A 308 3.75 8.17 -17.48
CA LEU A 308 3.37 7.80 -18.84
C LEU A 308 4.54 7.17 -19.61
N LYS A 309 5.70 7.84 -19.62
CA LYS A 309 6.91 7.33 -20.29
C LYS A 309 7.38 6.02 -19.67
N PHE A 310 7.40 5.95 -18.34
CA PHE A 310 7.81 4.74 -17.61
C PHE A 310 6.90 3.54 -17.87
N CYS A 311 5.59 3.75 -18.00
CA CYS A 311 4.63 2.68 -18.26
C CYS A 311 4.65 2.25 -19.72
N ASN A 312 4.78 3.16 -20.68
CA ASN A 312 4.69 2.83 -22.10
C ASN A 312 5.89 2.04 -22.64
N VAL A 313 7.04 2.05 -21.95
CA VAL A 313 8.19 1.20 -22.32
C VAL A 313 8.05 -0.25 -21.86
N LYS A 314 7.02 -0.58 -21.06
CA LYS A 314 6.74 -1.94 -20.62
C LYS A 314 5.95 -2.70 -21.69
N LYS A 315 6.01 -4.04 -21.64
CA LYS A 315 5.22 -4.91 -22.53
C LYS A 315 3.72 -4.62 -22.44
N GLU A 316 3.24 -4.38 -21.23
CA GLU A 316 1.86 -3.97 -20.93
C GLU A 316 1.95 -2.63 -20.19
N SER A 317 1.36 -1.58 -20.76
CA SER A 317 1.39 -0.26 -20.13
C SER A 317 0.59 -0.28 -18.83
N CYS A 318 1.16 0.34 -17.80
CA CYS A 318 0.52 0.57 -16.51
C CYS A 318 -0.18 1.94 -16.40
N PHE A 319 -0.29 2.69 -17.49
CA PHE A 319 -0.84 4.05 -17.49
C PHE A 319 -2.24 4.09 -18.11
N PHE A 320 -3.26 4.18 -17.26
CA PHE A 320 -4.66 4.18 -17.69
C PHE A 320 -5.14 5.59 -18.08
N PRO A 321 -5.86 5.75 -19.21
CA PRO A 321 -6.59 6.98 -19.50
C PRO A 321 -7.59 7.33 -18.39
N ILE A 322 -7.80 8.62 -18.16
CA ILE A 322 -8.66 9.10 -17.06
C ILE A 322 -10.09 8.52 -17.12
N PRO A 323 -10.75 8.42 -18.29
CA PRO A 323 -12.07 7.78 -18.39
C PRO A 323 -12.09 6.33 -17.91
N GLN A 324 -11.12 5.51 -18.34
CA GLN A 324 -11.02 4.12 -17.89
C GLN A 324 -10.68 4.04 -16.40
N ALA A 325 -9.76 4.88 -15.92
CA ALA A 325 -9.43 4.94 -14.50
C ALA A 325 -10.68 5.26 -13.64
N ALA A 326 -11.52 6.21 -14.08
CA ALA A 326 -12.75 6.56 -13.40
C ALA A 326 -13.73 5.38 -13.32
N GLU A 327 -13.90 4.63 -14.41
CA GLU A 327 -14.72 3.41 -14.42
C GLU A 327 -14.21 2.36 -13.42
N CYS A 328 -12.91 2.09 -13.40
CA CYS A 328 -12.31 1.15 -12.44
C CYS A 328 -12.49 1.61 -10.99
N ILE A 329 -12.28 2.90 -10.71
CA ILE A 329 -12.48 3.48 -9.37
C ILE A 329 -13.94 3.32 -8.93
N LEU A 330 -14.91 3.56 -9.82
CA LEU A 330 -16.34 3.44 -9.50
C LEU A 330 -16.74 2.02 -9.10
N ARG A 331 -16.14 0.99 -9.69
CA ARG A 331 -16.37 -0.41 -9.28
C ARG A 331 -15.94 -0.64 -7.83
N ILE A 332 -14.86 0.00 -7.38
CA ILE A 332 -14.42 -0.09 -5.98
C ILE A 332 -15.26 0.78 -5.05
N VAL A 333 -15.69 1.96 -5.50
CA VAL A 333 -16.68 2.77 -4.76
C VAL A 333 -17.94 1.96 -4.49
N GLU A 334 -18.45 1.26 -5.50
CA GLU A 334 -19.62 0.39 -5.37
C GLU A 334 -19.37 -0.75 -4.38
N LYS A 335 -18.28 -1.51 -4.55
CA LYS A 335 -17.92 -2.65 -3.67
C LYS A 335 -17.69 -2.23 -2.21
N ALA A 336 -17.05 -1.08 -1.99
CA ALA A 336 -16.66 -0.59 -0.67
C ALA A 336 -17.75 0.24 0.01
N ASN A 337 -18.76 0.69 -0.73
CA ASN A 337 -19.72 1.69 -0.29
C ASN A 337 -19.01 2.91 0.36
N GLY A 338 -17.96 3.39 -0.32
CA GLY A 338 -17.09 4.46 0.16
C GLY A 338 -17.66 5.84 -0.22
N PRO A 339 -18.03 6.70 0.75
CA PRO A 339 -18.64 8.00 0.45
C PRO A 339 -17.65 9.06 -0.05
N VAL A 340 -16.34 8.86 0.15
CA VAL A 340 -15.29 9.83 -0.17
C VAL A 340 -13.99 9.11 -0.53
N ILE A 341 -13.22 9.72 -1.43
CA ILE A 341 -11.90 9.23 -1.85
C ILE A 341 -10.83 10.24 -1.44
N TYR A 342 -9.85 9.80 -0.66
CA TYR A 342 -8.60 10.53 -0.49
C TYR A 342 -7.72 10.34 -1.73
N LEU A 343 -7.34 11.43 -2.39
CA LEU A 343 -6.52 11.41 -3.60
C LEU A 343 -5.09 11.82 -3.29
N SER A 344 -4.19 10.84 -3.21
CA SER A 344 -2.74 11.03 -3.17
C SER A 344 -2.22 11.02 -4.61
N THR A 345 -1.74 12.15 -5.13
CA THR A 345 -1.41 12.25 -6.55
C THR A 345 -0.34 13.32 -6.83
N ASP A 346 0.39 13.10 -7.91
CA ASP A 346 1.28 14.07 -8.56
C ASP A 346 0.72 14.54 -9.92
N ALA A 347 -0.56 14.27 -10.18
CA ALA A 347 -1.26 14.65 -11.40
C ALA A 347 -1.46 16.17 -11.48
N ALA A 348 -1.50 16.69 -12.71
CA ALA A 348 -1.85 18.08 -12.96
C ALA A 348 -3.32 18.35 -12.58
N GLU A 349 -3.65 19.61 -12.30
CA GLU A 349 -5.01 20.01 -11.93
C GLU A 349 -6.04 19.64 -13.02
N SER A 350 -5.67 19.78 -14.29
CA SER A 350 -6.50 19.38 -15.44
C SER A 350 -6.87 17.90 -15.43
N GLU A 351 -5.95 17.03 -15.03
CA GLU A 351 -6.20 15.59 -14.90
C GLU A 351 -7.10 15.30 -13.69
N THR A 352 -6.80 15.92 -12.54
CA THR A 352 -7.61 15.70 -11.32
C THR A 352 -9.02 16.25 -11.45
N SER A 353 -9.21 17.37 -12.17
CA SER A 353 -10.51 17.98 -12.41
C SER A 353 -11.36 17.12 -13.35
N LEU A 354 -10.75 16.57 -14.41
CA LEU A 354 -11.44 15.63 -15.29
C LEU A 354 -11.83 14.36 -14.52
N LEU A 355 -10.92 13.78 -13.73
CA LEU A 355 -11.23 12.61 -12.91
C LEU A 355 -12.39 12.91 -11.95
N GLN A 356 -12.36 14.04 -11.25
CA GLN A 356 -13.43 14.47 -10.34
C GLN A 356 -14.79 14.59 -11.05
N SER A 357 -14.82 15.01 -12.32
CA SER A 357 -16.06 15.10 -13.10
C SER A 357 -16.63 13.74 -13.52
N LEU A 358 -15.80 12.70 -13.58
CA LEU A 358 -16.17 11.37 -14.08
C LEU A 358 -16.48 10.37 -12.96
N VAL A 359 -15.98 10.58 -11.74
CA VAL A 359 -16.31 9.72 -10.59
C VAL A 359 -17.67 10.13 -10.00
N VAL A 360 -18.74 9.71 -10.69
CA VAL A 360 -20.14 9.91 -10.30
C VAL A 360 -20.79 8.55 -10.05
N PHE A 361 -21.33 8.34 -8.85
CA PHE A 361 -21.99 7.10 -8.42
C PHE A 361 -23.43 7.39 -8.01
N ASN A 362 -24.41 6.70 -8.62
CA ASN A 362 -25.85 6.93 -8.39
C ASN A 362 -26.27 8.41 -8.49
N ASP A 363 -25.88 9.06 -9.60
CA ASP A 363 -26.14 10.48 -9.89
C ASP A 363 -25.56 11.47 -8.85
N ARG A 364 -24.62 11.01 -8.00
CA ARG A 364 -23.92 11.84 -7.02
C ARG A 364 -22.43 11.81 -7.29
N GLN A 365 -21.82 12.98 -7.28
CA GLN A 365 -20.38 13.09 -7.36
C GLN A 365 -19.74 12.51 -6.09
N VAL A 366 -18.76 11.62 -6.27
CA VAL A 366 -17.94 11.14 -5.16
C VAL A 366 -16.80 12.15 -4.96
N PRO A 367 -16.67 12.79 -3.80
CA PRO A 367 -15.64 13.80 -3.60
C PRO A 367 -14.24 13.17 -3.63
N LEU A 368 -13.33 13.76 -4.42
CA LEU A 368 -11.90 13.47 -4.43
C LEU A 368 -11.19 14.53 -3.58
N VAL A 369 -10.84 14.17 -2.36
CA VAL A 369 -10.21 15.07 -1.40
C VAL A 369 -8.70 14.96 -1.52
N LYS A 370 -8.05 16.04 -1.92
CA LYS A 370 -6.59 16.21 -1.85
C LYS A 370 -6.21 16.95 -0.57
N ARG A 371 -4.99 16.75 -0.10
CA ARG A 371 -4.42 17.58 0.97
C ARG A 371 -4.33 19.03 0.46
N PRO A 372 -4.93 20.02 1.15
CA PRO A 372 -4.83 21.41 0.74
C PRO A 372 -3.41 21.93 0.98
N GLU A 373 -3.05 23.01 0.29
CA GLU A 373 -1.84 23.75 0.62
C GLU A 373 -1.93 24.31 2.04
N HIS A 374 -0.78 24.46 2.71
CA HIS A 374 -0.75 24.99 4.05
C HIS A 374 -1.26 26.43 4.09
N HIS A 375 -2.20 26.68 4.99
CA HIS A 375 -2.63 28.03 5.34
C HIS A 375 -2.72 28.14 6.86
N SER A 376 -2.40 29.31 7.42
CA SER A 376 -2.38 29.51 8.89
C SER A 376 -3.71 29.27 9.61
N SER A 377 -4.83 29.30 8.86
CA SER A 377 -6.16 28.96 9.35
C SER A 377 -6.37 27.46 9.50
N GLU A 378 -5.66 26.63 8.72
CA GLU A 378 -5.73 25.18 8.80
C GLU A 378 -5.22 24.70 10.16
N LYS A 379 -5.98 23.81 10.80
CA LYS A 379 -5.65 23.26 12.13
C LYS A 379 -5.24 21.80 12.10
N TRP A 380 -5.49 21.12 10.98
CA TRP A 380 -5.20 19.70 10.84
C TRP A 380 -3.68 19.45 10.78
N ASP A 381 -2.92 20.31 10.08
CA ASP A 381 -1.45 20.23 9.89
C ASP A 381 -0.63 21.07 10.87
N ALA A 382 -1.28 21.91 11.68
CA ALA A 382 -0.61 22.86 12.56
C ALA A 382 0.43 22.21 13.51
N LEU A 383 0.31 20.91 13.81
CA LEU A 383 1.32 20.19 14.60
C LEU A 383 2.67 20.10 13.88
N LEU A 384 2.69 19.83 12.57
CA LEU A 384 3.94 19.72 11.81
C LEU A 384 4.65 21.07 11.76
N TYR A 385 3.91 22.13 11.41
CA TYR A 385 4.47 23.49 11.30
C TYR A 385 4.97 24.04 12.63
N ARG A 386 4.25 23.81 13.74
CA ARG A 386 4.70 24.23 15.08
C ARG A 386 5.96 23.51 15.56
N ASN A 387 6.26 22.34 15.00
CA ASN A 387 7.45 21.56 15.31
C ASN A 387 8.51 21.66 14.19
N HIS A 388 8.40 22.64 13.28
CA HIS A 388 9.35 22.88 12.19
C HIS A 388 9.52 21.70 11.22
N LEU A 389 8.49 20.86 11.07
CA LEU A 389 8.45 19.73 10.14
C LEU A 389 7.54 19.99 8.92
N GLY A 390 6.67 20.99 8.99
CA GLY A 390 5.75 21.32 7.90
C GLY A 390 6.49 21.81 6.66
N GLY A 391 6.08 21.32 5.49
CA GLY A 391 6.70 21.65 4.20
C GLY A 391 7.96 20.85 3.86
N ASP A 392 8.45 20.00 4.76
CA ASP A 392 9.48 19.02 4.43
C ASP A 392 8.89 17.92 3.54
N SER A 393 9.45 17.73 2.34
CA SER A 393 8.91 16.79 1.36
C SER A 393 8.86 15.34 1.83
N GLN A 394 9.76 14.95 2.74
CA GLN A 394 9.82 13.60 3.30
C GLN A 394 8.68 13.38 4.29
N VAL A 395 8.45 14.38 5.15
CA VAL A 395 7.35 14.41 6.12
C VAL A 395 6.01 14.42 5.39
N GLU A 396 5.84 15.26 4.38
CA GLU A 396 4.60 15.35 3.60
C GLU A 396 4.32 14.04 2.83
N ALA A 397 5.34 13.42 2.22
CA ALA A 397 5.19 12.13 1.55
C ALA A 397 4.80 11.01 2.53
N MET A 398 5.41 10.98 3.72
CA MET A 398 5.06 10.00 4.75
C MET A 398 3.66 10.26 5.33
N LEU A 399 3.24 11.51 5.41
CA LEU A 399 1.88 11.89 5.78
C LEU A 399 0.85 11.38 4.78
N ASP A 400 1.08 11.58 3.48
CA ASP A 400 0.21 11.06 2.41
C ASP A 400 0.10 9.52 2.48
N LYS A 401 1.23 8.83 2.65
CA LYS A 401 1.24 7.37 2.88
C LYS A 401 0.47 6.97 4.12
N THR A 402 0.57 7.72 5.20
CA THR A 402 -0.12 7.43 6.47
C THR A 402 -1.63 7.56 6.28
N ILE A 403 -2.11 8.61 5.61
CA ILE A 403 -3.53 8.77 5.30
C ILE A 403 -4.01 7.63 4.39
N CYS A 404 -3.22 7.22 3.39
CA CYS A 404 -3.57 6.07 2.56
C CYS A 404 -3.57 4.74 3.35
N ALA A 405 -2.61 4.53 4.26
CA ALA A 405 -2.52 3.31 5.05
C ALA A 405 -3.64 3.16 6.09
N LEU A 406 -4.24 4.28 6.52
CA LEU A 406 -5.37 4.31 7.45
C LEU A 406 -6.74 4.01 6.79
N SER A 407 -6.82 4.05 5.45
CA SER A 407 -8.10 3.92 4.73
C SER A 407 -8.76 2.55 4.89
N ASN A 408 -10.05 2.46 4.59
CA ASN A 408 -10.78 1.19 4.58
C ASN A 408 -10.36 0.35 3.38
N VAL A 409 -10.23 0.99 2.22
CA VAL A 409 -9.79 0.39 0.96
C VAL A 409 -8.72 1.28 0.33
N PHE A 410 -7.72 0.66 -0.28
CA PHE A 410 -6.67 1.35 -1.00
C PHE A 410 -6.59 0.90 -2.47
N ILE A 411 -6.59 1.88 -3.37
CA ILE A 411 -6.39 1.69 -4.81
C ILE A 411 -5.01 2.25 -5.17
N GLY A 412 -4.14 1.39 -5.70
CA GLY A 412 -2.74 1.71 -5.98
C GLY A 412 -2.41 1.82 -7.47
N SER A 413 -1.50 2.70 -7.86
CA SER A 413 -0.95 2.71 -9.22
C SER A 413 0.11 1.60 -9.38
N SER A 414 -0.10 0.67 -10.31
CA SER A 414 0.79 -0.47 -10.57
C SER A 414 2.19 -0.02 -11.01
N GLY A 415 3.24 -0.59 -10.42
CA GLY A 415 4.63 -0.28 -10.73
C GLY A 415 5.17 0.99 -10.05
N SER A 416 4.43 1.59 -9.12
CA SER A 416 4.92 2.68 -8.28
C SER A 416 5.42 2.16 -6.94
N THR A 417 6.67 2.48 -6.57
CA THR A 417 7.22 2.12 -5.26
C THR A 417 6.48 2.80 -4.09
N PHE A 418 5.83 3.95 -4.33
CA PHE A 418 4.96 4.60 -3.34
C PHE A 418 3.71 3.76 -3.05
N THR A 419 3.10 3.18 -4.10
CA THR A 419 2.00 2.21 -3.96
C THR A 419 2.44 0.98 -3.17
N GLU A 420 3.57 0.38 -3.55
CA GLU A 420 4.08 -0.84 -2.90
C GLU A 420 4.33 -0.63 -1.41
N ASP A 421 4.89 0.53 -1.05
CA ASP A 421 5.16 0.88 0.33
C ASP A 421 3.87 1.08 1.14
N ILE A 422 2.80 1.62 0.54
CA ILE A 422 1.49 1.70 1.21
C ILE A 422 0.90 0.31 1.42
N PHE A 423 0.92 -0.57 0.41
CA PHE A 423 0.45 -1.95 0.59
C PHE A 423 1.22 -2.66 1.70
N ARG A 424 2.53 -2.48 1.75
CA ARG A 424 3.40 -3.00 2.82
C ARG A 424 3.02 -2.45 4.19
N LEU A 425 2.83 -1.13 4.32
CA LEU A 425 2.37 -0.52 5.57
C LEU A 425 1.01 -1.08 5.99
N ARG A 426 0.05 -1.19 5.07
CA ARG A 426 -1.29 -1.75 5.37
C ARG A 426 -1.22 -3.20 5.85
N ARG A 427 -0.36 -4.02 5.26
CA ARG A 427 -0.09 -5.40 5.70
C ARG A 427 0.52 -5.43 7.09
N GLY A 428 1.50 -4.56 7.36
CA GLY A 428 2.13 -4.43 8.68
C GLY A 428 1.20 -3.87 9.76
N TRP A 429 0.23 -3.04 9.39
CA TRP A 429 -0.67 -2.35 10.32
C TRP A 429 -1.96 -3.13 10.59
N GLY A 430 -2.19 -4.21 9.83
CA GLY A 430 -3.45 -4.94 9.85
C GLY A 430 -4.62 -4.09 9.36
N SER A 431 -4.36 -3.12 8.47
CA SER A 431 -5.39 -2.30 7.82
C SER A 431 -5.70 -2.75 6.40
N SER A 432 -4.95 -3.72 5.85
CA SER A 432 -5.24 -4.33 4.56
C SER A 432 -6.68 -4.81 4.44
N SER A 433 -7.26 -4.65 3.27
CA SER A 433 -8.60 -5.12 2.91
C SER A 433 -8.55 -6.06 1.72
N HIS A 434 -9.53 -6.97 1.63
CA HIS A 434 -9.75 -7.80 0.44
C HIS A 434 -10.10 -7.01 -0.82
N CYS A 435 -10.51 -5.73 -0.67
CA CYS A 435 -10.75 -4.83 -1.79
C CYS A 435 -9.55 -3.94 -2.12
N ASP A 436 -8.44 -4.05 -1.39
CA ASP A 436 -7.24 -3.34 -1.78
C ASP A 436 -6.74 -3.91 -3.11
N GLU A 437 -6.56 -3.06 -4.11
CA GLU A 437 -6.21 -3.50 -5.47
C GLU A 437 -5.37 -2.46 -6.21
N TYR A 438 -4.74 -2.89 -7.30
CA TYR A 438 -4.18 -1.94 -8.25
C TYR A 438 -5.30 -1.32 -9.09
N LEU A 439 -5.13 -0.06 -9.51
CA LEU A 439 -6.03 0.62 -10.41
C LEU A 439 -6.21 -0.22 -11.68
N CYS A 440 -7.46 -0.56 -12.01
CA CYS A 440 -7.83 -1.40 -13.15
C CYS A 440 -7.14 -2.79 -13.13
N GLN A 441 -7.02 -3.41 -11.96
CA GLN A 441 -6.40 -4.72 -11.81
C GLN A 441 -7.00 -5.76 -12.77
N GLY A 442 -6.13 -6.39 -13.58
CA GLY A 442 -6.52 -7.38 -14.58
C GLY A 442 -6.93 -6.80 -15.94
N GLU A 443 -6.87 -5.49 -16.13
CA GLU A 443 -7.16 -4.83 -17.41
C GLU A 443 -5.94 -4.15 -18.03
N LEU A 444 -5.99 -3.96 -19.35
CA LEU A 444 -5.02 -3.16 -20.10
C LEU A 444 -5.58 -1.76 -20.38
N PRO A 445 -4.73 -0.73 -20.51
CA PRO A 445 -5.15 0.57 -21.00
C PRO A 445 -5.87 0.45 -22.34
N ASN A 446 -7.07 1.00 -22.44
CA ASN A 446 -7.89 0.96 -23.66
C ASN A 446 -7.36 1.88 -24.78
N PHE A 447 -6.37 2.71 -24.45
CA PHE A 447 -5.63 3.54 -25.39
C PHE A 447 -4.17 3.66 -24.92
N MET A 448 -3.24 3.44 -25.84
CA MET A 448 -1.81 3.66 -25.64
C MET A 448 -1.30 4.53 -26.78
N ALA A 449 -0.56 5.60 -26.45
CA ALA A 449 0.13 6.40 -27.44
C ALA A 449 1.30 5.60 -28.06
N GLU A 450 1.62 5.90 -29.32
CA GLU A 450 2.83 5.38 -29.95
C GLU A 450 4.07 5.79 -29.12
N VAL A 451 5.04 4.89 -29.04
CA VAL A 451 6.29 5.13 -28.31
C VAL A 451 7.27 5.78 -29.29
N ASP A 452 7.76 6.97 -28.93
CA ASP A 452 8.85 7.67 -29.65
C ASP A 452 10.16 6.86 -29.67
#